data_AF-A0A9E6EKP7-F1
#
_entry.id   AF-A0A9E6EKP7-F1
#
_cell.length_a   1.000
_cell.length_b   1.000
_cell.length_c   1.000
_cell.angle_alpha   90.00
_cell.angle_beta   90.00
_cell.angle_gamma   90.00
#
_symmetry.space_group_name_H-M   'P 1'
#
loop_
_entity.id
_entity.type
_entity.pdbx_description
1 polymer ?
#
loop_
_entity_poly.entity_id
_entity_poly.type
_entity_poly.pdbx_seq_one_letter_code
_entity_poly.pdbx_strand_id
1 'polypeptide(L)'
;MAVFIFSSPPFPYTGLMTAGRRERQLQKKREILDRALAALDSGGQADVRSQADLEAIFFHDHADLVRGLAEVLDRAGLVEAFQALARHLEEDAGPWLRRLERIEADPSLRARRAGLDRDYQEVLSAHFRRLGAAGPQGERISELEAALALAALQGAQRLWVKGRGRPVLPVLVNEALAVVWPALYGHARRHG
;
A
#
# COMPACT_ATOMS: atom_id res chain seq x y z
N MET A 1 21.59 -3.65 -24.82
CA MET A 1 20.88 -3.76 -23.53
C MET A 1 19.44 -3.36 -23.80
N ALA A 2 18.53 -4.32 -23.95
CA ALA A 2 17.14 -4.05 -24.35
C ALA A 2 16.33 -3.64 -23.12
N VAL A 3 15.78 -2.43 -23.12
CA VAL A 3 14.84 -1.96 -22.10
C VAL A 3 13.49 -2.59 -22.45
N PHE A 4 13.11 -3.64 -21.71
CA PHE A 4 11.76 -4.18 -21.80
C PHE A 4 10.80 -3.21 -21.09
N ILE A 5 10.08 -2.41 -21.88
CA ILE A 5 8.93 -1.65 -21.39
C ILE A 5 7.80 -2.65 -21.19
N PHE A 6 7.75 -3.29 -20.02
CA PHE A 6 6.58 -4.06 -19.61
C PHE A 6 5.47 -3.06 -19.29
N SER A 7 4.47 -3.00 -20.16
CA SER A 7 3.20 -2.33 -19.89
C SER A 7 2.57 -3.00 -18.67
N SER A 8 2.87 -2.46 -17.49
CA SER A 8 2.35 -2.98 -16.23
C SER A 8 0.83 -2.74 -16.22
N PRO A 9 0.06 -3.71 -15.73
CA PRO A 9 -1.37 -3.55 -15.73
C PRO A 9 -1.81 -2.48 -14.71
N PRO A 10 -2.86 -1.70 -15.03
CA PRO A 10 -3.34 -0.64 -14.14
C PRO A 10 -3.81 -1.21 -12.80
N PHE A 11 -3.64 -0.43 -11.73
CA PHE A 11 -4.22 -0.77 -10.43
C PHE A 11 -5.75 -0.78 -10.59
N PRO A 12 -6.44 -1.90 -10.30
CA PRO A 12 -7.80 -2.07 -10.76
C PRO A 12 -8.79 -1.23 -9.94
N TYR A 13 -9.56 -0.41 -10.66
CA TYR A 13 -10.73 0.30 -10.15
C TYR A 13 -12.01 -0.45 -10.54
N THR A 14 -12.26 -1.65 -10.00
CA THR A 14 -13.41 -2.47 -10.40
C THR A 14 -14.41 -2.69 -9.27
N GLY A 15 -15.68 -2.38 -9.52
CA GLY A 15 -16.79 -2.54 -8.57
C GLY A 15 -18.04 -1.73 -8.95
N LEU A 16 -19.07 -2.43 -9.43
CA LEU A 16 -20.54 -2.25 -9.49
C LEU A 16 -21.25 -0.87 -9.39
N MET A 17 -20.55 0.26 -9.36
CA MET A 17 -21.05 1.57 -9.76
C MET A 17 -20.60 1.84 -11.21
N THR A 18 -21.36 2.60 -12.00
CA THR A 18 -20.86 3.07 -13.31
C THR A 18 -19.50 3.74 -13.09
N ALA A 19 -18.48 3.35 -13.88
CA ALA A 19 -17.08 3.74 -13.64
C ALA A 19 -16.92 5.25 -13.35
N GLY A 20 -17.64 6.09 -14.10
CA GLY A 20 -17.62 7.54 -13.91
C GLY A 20 -18.26 8.07 -12.61
N ARG A 21 -19.17 7.33 -11.95
CA ARG A 21 -19.73 7.75 -10.65
C ARG A 21 -18.75 7.48 -9.51
N ARG A 22 -18.07 6.33 -9.56
CA ARG A 22 -17.05 5.94 -8.57
C ARG A 22 -15.82 6.85 -8.69
N GLU A 23 -15.37 7.11 -9.91
CA GLU A 23 -14.25 8.01 -10.18
C GLU A 23 -14.51 9.42 -9.65
N ARG A 24 -15.70 9.99 -9.90
CA ARG A 24 -16.10 11.28 -9.31
C ARG A 24 -16.14 11.26 -7.78
N GLN A 25 -16.58 10.16 -7.18
CA GLN A 25 -16.63 10.03 -5.72
C GLN A 25 -15.22 9.94 -5.12
N LEU A 26 -14.30 9.23 -5.76
CA LEU A 26 -12.90 9.14 -5.38
C LEU A 26 -12.20 10.50 -5.55
N GLN A 27 -12.42 11.18 -6.68
CA GLN A 27 -11.91 12.52 -6.91
C GLN A 27 -12.38 13.50 -5.83
N LYS A 28 -13.67 13.49 -5.51
CA LYS A 28 -14.23 14.31 -4.42
C LYS A 28 -13.59 13.99 -3.06
N LYS A 29 -13.32 12.71 -2.78
CA LYS A 29 -12.64 12.30 -1.54
C LYS A 29 -11.18 12.75 -1.50
N ARG A 30 -10.47 12.71 -2.64
CA ARG A 30 -9.10 13.26 -2.77
C ARG A 30 -9.08 14.77 -2.52
N GLU A 31 -10.00 15.52 -3.12
CA GLU A 31 -10.14 16.96 -2.87
C GLU A 31 -10.46 17.29 -1.40
N ILE A 32 -11.20 16.43 -0.70
CA ILE A 32 -11.45 16.57 0.74
C ILE A 32 -10.16 16.32 1.53
N LEU A 33 -9.41 15.26 1.18
CA LEU A 33 -8.13 14.97 1.81
C LEU A 33 -7.12 16.11 1.61
N ASP A 34 -6.98 16.65 0.40
CA ASP A 34 -6.05 17.74 0.11
C ASP A 34 -6.38 19.01 0.90
N ARG A 35 -7.66 19.34 1.02
CA ARG A 35 -8.11 20.47 1.85
C ARG A 35 -7.85 20.22 3.33
N ALA A 36 -8.08 19.00 3.82
CA ALA A 36 -7.77 18.64 5.20
C ALA A 36 -6.26 18.75 5.48
N LEU A 37 -5.41 18.24 4.57
CA LEU A 37 -3.95 18.35 4.68
C LEU A 37 -3.50 19.82 4.69
N ALA A 38 -4.01 20.65 3.77
CA ALA A 38 -3.67 22.07 3.72
C ALA A 38 -4.09 22.86 4.97
N ALA A 39 -5.27 22.54 5.54
CA ALA A 39 -5.73 23.15 6.78
C ALA A 39 -4.82 22.77 7.97
N LEU A 40 -4.41 21.50 8.06
CA LEU A 40 -3.50 21.03 9.09
C LEU A 40 -2.08 21.61 8.95
N ASP A 41 -1.57 21.74 7.72
CA ASP A 41 -0.25 22.31 7.42
C ASP A 41 -0.14 23.80 7.83
N SER A 42 -1.25 24.54 7.72
CA SER A 42 -1.33 25.96 8.07
C SER A 42 -1.55 26.22 9.57
N GLY A 43 -1.57 25.18 10.40
CA GLY A 43 -1.91 25.28 11.82
C GLY A 43 -3.39 25.62 12.06
N GLY A 44 -4.21 25.60 11.01
CA GLY A 44 -5.64 25.77 11.09
C GLY A 44 -6.33 24.53 11.65
N GLN A 45 -7.51 24.73 12.21
CA GLN A 45 -8.42 23.63 12.50
C GLN A 45 -9.01 23.19 11.17
N ALA A 46 -8.65 22.00 10.68
CA ALA A 46 -9.42 21.36 9.62
C ALA A 46 -10.89 21.27 10.10
N ASP A 47 -11.86 21.49 9.20
CA ASP A 47 -13.31 21.39 9.50
C ASP A 47 -13.71 19.93 9.74
N VAL A 48 -13.11 19.35 10.76
CA VAL A 48 -13.15 17.96 11.16
C VAL A 48 -13.88 17.97 12.49
N ARG A 49 -15.11 17.47 12.47
CA ARG A 49 -16.01 17.52 13.64
C ARG A 49 -15.63 16.51 14.71
N SER A 50 -14.88 15.47 14.35
CA SER A 50 -14.43 14.41 15.25
C SER A 50 -13.18 13.68 14.75
N GLN A 51 -12.47 12.98 15.64
CA GLN A 51 -11.34 12.11 15.26
C GLN A 51 -11.76 11.03 14.24
N ALA A 52 -12.97 10.52 14.34
CA ALA A 52 -13.51 9.54 13.40
C ALA A 52 -13.66 10.12 11.98
N ASP A 53 -14.04 11.40 11.85
CA ASP A 53 -14.10 12.07 10.56
C ASP A 53 -12.70 12.22 9.95
N LEU A 54 -11.69 12.53 10.77
CA LEU A 54 -10.30 12.62 10.32
C LEU A 54 -9.81 11.28 9.77
N GLU A 55 -10.03 10.20 10.52
CA GLU A 55 -9.69 8.84 10.08
C GLU A 55 -10.42 8.46 8.78
N ALA A 56 -11.71 8.78 8.67
CA ALA A 56 -12.48 8.49 7.45
C ALA A 56 -11.93 9.21 6.22
N ILE A 57 -11.44 10.45 6.37
CA ILE A 57 -10.80 11.23 5.30
C ILE A 57 -9.42 10.63 4.96
N PHE A 58 -8.61 10.35 5.99
CA PHE A 58 -7.24 9.85 5.86
C PHE A 58 -7.14 8.39 5.42
N PHE A 59 -8.24 7.63 5.41
CA PHE A 59 -8.26 6.23 4.99
C PHE A 59 -9.42 5.93 4.02
N HIS A 60 -9.87 6.96 3.29
CA HIS A 60 -11.04 6.89 2.41
C HIS A 60 -10.93 5.89 1.25
N ASP A 61 -9.70 5.51 0.90
CA ASP A 61 -9.27 4.63 -0.19
C ASP A 61 -8.80 3.26 0.31
N HIS A 62 -8.80 3.01 1.63
CA HIS A 62 -8.29 1.79 2.25
C HIS A 62 -8.78 0.53 1.51
N ALA A 63 -10.10 0.32 1.45
CA ALA A 63 -10.68 -0.88 0.86
C ALA A 63 -10.33 -1.06 -0.62
N ASP A 64 -10.07 0.04 -1.33
CA ASP A 64 -9.69 0.00 -2.74
C ASP A 64 -8.21 -0.36 -2.90
N LEU A 65 -7.34 0.13 -2.01
CA LEU A 65 -5.92 -0.25 -1.99
C LEU A 65 -5.73 -1.73 -1.63
N VAL A 66 -6.42 -2.24 -0.61
CA VAL A 66 -6.34 -3.66 -0.19
C VAL A 66 -6.83 -4.57 -1.31
N ARG A 67 -7.97 -4.22 -1.92
CA ARG A 67 -8.55 -4.98 -3.04
C ARG A 67 -7.65 -4.96 -4.27
N GLY A 68 -7.16 -3.79 -4.67
CA GLY A 68 -6.29 -3.68 -5.84
C GLY A 68 -4.96 -4.39 -5.63
N LEU A 69 -4.41 -4.39 -4.41
CA LEU A 69 -3.26 -5.20 -4.06
C LEU A 69 -3.57 -6.70 -4.28
N ALA A 70 -4.67 -7.20 -3.71
CA ALA A 70 -5.07 -8.61 -3.85
C ALA A 70 -5.26 -9.01 -5.32
N GLU A 71 -5.96 -8.18 -6.11
CA GLU A 71 -6.23 -8.46 -7.52
C GLU A 71 -4.95 -8.51 -8.38
N VAL A 72 -3.98 -7.61 -8.15
CA VAL A 72 -2.70 -7.67 -8.87
C VAL A 72 -1.84 -8.82 -8.37
N LEU A 73 -1.86 -9.09 -7.06
CA LEU A 73 -1.11 -10.18 -6.44
C LEU A 73 -1.54 -11.54 -7.01
N ASP A 74 -2.85 -11.76 -7.15
CA ASP A 74 -3.42 -12.99 -7.73
C ASP A 74 -3.05 -13.17 -9.21
N ARG A 75 -2.95 -12.07 -9.97
CA ARG A 75 -2.76 -12.13 -11.42
C ARG A 75 -1.29 -12.10 -11.85
N ALA A 76 -0.45 -11.37 -11.13
CA ALA A 76 0.90 -11.02 -11.56
C ALA A 76 1.97 -11.33 -10.52
N GLY A 77 1.61 -11.61 -9.27
CA GLY A 77 2.55 -11.92 -8.20
C GLY A 77 3.02 -10.69 -7.41
N LEU A 78 3.93 -10.95 -6.46
CA LEU A 78 4.28 -10.00 -5.40
C LEU A 78 4.96 -8.74 -5.92
N VAL A 79 5.96 -8.88 -6.79
CA VAL A 79 6.77 -7.75 -7.25
C VAL A 79 5.88 -6.79 -8.03
N GLU A 80 5.10 -7.30 -8.96
CA GLU A 80 4.19 -6.54 -9.82
C GLU A 80 3.11 -5.86 -8.99
N ALA A 81 2.55 -6.53 -7.97
CA ALA A 81 1.55 -5.95 -7.08
C ALA A 81 2.12 -4.78 -6.28
N PHE A 82 3.32 -4.94 -5.73
CA PHE A 82 4.00 -3.88 -4.98
C PHE A 82 4.43 -2.72 -5.86
N GLN A 83 4.89 -3.01 -7.09
CA GLN A 83 5.23 -1.98 -8.08
C GLN A 83 3.98 -1.22 -8.55
N ALA A 84 2.85 -1.91 -8.77
CA ALA A 84 1.59 -1.27 -9.14
C ALA A 84 1.07 -0.36 -8.02
N LEU A 85 1.09 -0.84 -6.77
CA LEU A 85 0.75 -0.01 -5.61
C LEU A 85 1.70 1.19 -5.50
N ALA A 86 3.01 0.98 -5.61
CA ALA A 86 4.00 2.06 -5.49
C ALA A 86 3.79 3.16 -6.55
N ARG A 87 3.51 2.79 -7.80
CA ARG A 87 3.18 3.74 -8.87
C ARG A 87 1.89 4.48 -8.58
N HIS A 88 0.85 3.78 -8.13
CA HIS A 88 -0.41 4.39 -7.78
C HIS A 88 -0.26 5.47 -6.67
N LEU A 89 0.60 5.21 -5.67
CA LEU A 89 0.91 6.19 -4.63
C LEU A 89 1.77 7.36 -5.16
N GLU A 90 2.60 7.12 -6.16
CA GLU A 90 3.50 8.11 -6.75
C GLU A 90 2.79 9.06 -7.73
N GLU A 91 1.73 8.62 -8.41
CA GLU A 91 0.87 9.46 -9.26
C GLU A 91 0.39 10.73 -8.53
N ASP A 92 0.10 10.61 -7.23
CA ASP A 92 -0.27 11.70 -6.33
C ASP A 92 0.75 11.89 -5.18
N ALA A 93 2.05 11.94 -5.52
CA ALA A 93 3.14 11.93 -4.54
C ALA A 93 3.04 13.01 -3.44
N GLY A 94 2.71 14.25 -3.79
CA GLY A 94 2.66 15.37 -2.85
C GLY A 94 1.65 15.16 -1.71
N PRO A 95 0.35 14.92 -2.02
CA PRO A 95 -0.65 14.52 -1.03
C PRO A 95 -0.26 13.29 -0.22
N TRP A 96 0.29 12.25 -0.86
CA TRP A 96 0.67 11.02 -0.18
C TRP A 96 1.81 11.19 0.82
N LEU A 97 2.85 11.94 0.46
CA LEU A 97 3.96 12.25 1.37
C LEU A 97 3.45 12.98 2.61
N ARG A 98 2.64 14.02 2.43
CA ARG A 98 2.04 14.78 3.55
C ARG A 98 1.10 13.93 4.39
N ARG A 99 0.31 13.07 3.75
CA ARG A 99 -0.56 12.10 4.44
C ARG A 99 0.25 11.16 5.32
N LEU A 100 1.35 10.59 4.81
CA LEU A 100 2.22 9.69 5.58
C LEU A 100 2.92 10.43 6.72
N GLU A 101 3.46 11.62 6.48
CA GLU A 101 4.07 12.47 7.53
C GLU A 101 3.08 12.76 8.66
N ARG A 102 1.83 13.08 8.29
CA ARG A 102 0.79 13.36 9.28
C ARG A 102 0.34 12.12 10.02
N ILE A 103 0.23 10.98 9.34
CA ILE A 103 -0.06 9.69 10.00
C ILE A 103 1.01 9.42 11.05
N GLU A 104 2.31 9.59 10.76
CA GLU A 104 3.37 9.35 11.73
C GLU A 104 3.34 10.31 12.93
N ALA A 105 2.96 11.56 12.71
CA ALA A 105 2.87 12.58 13.76
C ALA A 105 1.66 12.40 14.70
N ASP A 106 0.58 11.76 14.25
CA ASP A 106 -0.67 11.61 15.00
C ASP A 106 -0.85 10.16 15.54
N PRO A 107 -0.83 9.95 16.88
CA PRO A 107 -0.96 8.60 17.46
C PRO A 107 -2.23 7.84 17.07
N SER A 108 -3.37 8.52 16.89
CA SER A 108 -4.63 7.85 16.52
C SER A 108 -4.60 7.45 15.04
N LEU A 109 -4.06 8.29 14.16
CA LEU A 109 -3.86 7.91 12.77
C LEU A 109 -2.86 6.76 12.63
N ARG A 110 -1.80 6.69 13.46
CA ARG A 110 -0.91 5.51 13.51
C ARG A 110 -1.65 4.26 13.94
N ALA A 111 -2.49 4.34 14.97
CA ALA A 111 -3.30 3.20 15.41
C ALA A 111 -4.24 2.72 14.29
N ARG A 112 -4.88 3.65 13.57
CA ARG A 112 -5.73 3.31 12.43
C ARG A 112 -4.94 2.72 11.25
N ARG A 113 -3.73 3.24 10.99
CA ARG A 113 -2.81 2.72 9.96
C ARG A 113 -2.39 1.28 10.26
N ALA A 114 -2.16 0.94 11.52
CA ALA A 114 -1.85 -0.44 11.90
C ALA A 114 -2.97 -1.43 11.55
N GLY A 115 -4.24 -0.96 11.52
CA GLY A 115 -5.36 -1.74 11.00
C GLY A 115 -5.25 -2.02 9.50
N LEU A 116 -4.93 -1.00 8.69
CA LEU A 116 -4.66 -1.17 7.25
C LEU A 116 -3.49 -2.12 6.98
N ASP A 117 -2.42 -1.98 7.75
CA ASP A 117 -1.23 -2.82 7.61
C ASP A 117 -1.57 -4.29 7.93
N ARG A 118 -2.47 -4.55 8.89
CA ARG A 118 -3.00 -5.90 9.16
C ARG A 118 -3.76 -6.45 7.95
N ASP A 119 -4.64 -5.65 7.35
CA ASP A 119 -5.43 -6.07 6.19
C ASP A 119 -4.53 -6.40 4.99
N TYR A 120 -3.45 -5.64 4.77
CA TYR A 120 -2.41 -6.00 3.80
C TYR A 120 -1.69 -7.30 4.16
N GLN A 121 -1.34 -7.49 5.42
CA GLN A 121 -0.67 -8.70 5.87
C GLN A 121 -1.54 -9.95 5.66
N GLU A 122 -2.85 -9.85 5.86
CA GLU A 122 -3.81 -10.93 5.61
C GLU A 122 -3.84 -11.33 4.13
N VAL A 123 -3.93 -10.35 3.22
CA VAL A 123 -3.87 -10.58 1.77
C VAL A 123 -2.56 -11.25 1.36
N LEU A 124 -1.42 -10.77 1.89
CA LEU A 124 -0.10 -11.34 1.60
C LEU A 124 0.05 -12.76 2.16
N SER A 125 -0.44 -13.00 3.38
CA SER A 125 -0.39 -14.32 4.01
C SER A 125 -1.20 -15.34 3.22
N ALA A 126 -2.40 -14.95 2.76
CA ALA A 126 -3.23 -15.79 1.90
C ALA A 126 -2.51 -16.14 0.58
N HIS A 127 -1.79 -15.18 -0.01
CA HIS A 127 -0.96 -15.41 -1.18
C HIS A 127 0.16 -16.42 -0.95
N PHE A 128 0.96 -16.23 0.10
CA PHE A 128 2.06 -17.16 0.41
C PHE A 128 1.54 -18.55 0.78
N ARG A 129 0.42 -18.67 1.50
CA ARG A 129 -0.21 -19.96 1.81
C ARG A 129 -0.61 -20.74 0.56
N ARG A 130 -1.07 -20.07 -0.50
CA ARG A 130 -1.38 -20.74 -1.79
C ARG A 130 -0.15 -21.25 -2.52
N LEU A 131 1.03 -20.65 -2.28
CA LEU A 131 2.29 -21.02 -2.91
C LEU A 131 3.12 -22.00 -2.06
N GLY A 132 2.75 -22.17 -0.79
CA GLY A 132 3.47 -22.96 0.19
C GLY A 132 2.95 -24.37 0.40
N ALA A 133 3.68 -25.13 1.21
CA ALA A 133 3.26 -26.45 1.69
C ALA A 133 2.11 -26.31 2.71
N ALA A 134 1.12 -27.20 2.67
CA ALA A 134 0.01 -27.19 3.60
C ALA A 134 0.43 -27.58 5.03
N GLY A 135 -0.30 -27.08 6.03
CA GLY A 135 -0.14 -27.42 7.45
C GLY A 135 0.59 -26.37 8.30
N PRO A 136 0.70 -26.57 9.63
CA PRO A 136 1.07 -25.52 10.58
C PRO A 136 2.47 -24.92 10.42
N GLN A 137 3.40 -25.64 9.79
CA GLN A 137 4.73 -25.12 9.50
C GLN A 137 4.72 -24.20 8.26
N GLY A 138 3.99 -24.58 7.20
CA GLY A 138 3.84 -23.74 6.02
C GLY A 138 3.02 -22.48 6.29
N GLU A 139 2.00 -22.57 7.15
CA GLU A 139 1.21 -21.41 7.59
C GLU A 139 2.07 -20.39 8.34
N ARG A 140 2.87 -20.85 9.32
CA ARG A 140 3.79 -19.98 10.08
C ARG A 140 4.83 -19.30 9.17
N ILE A 141 5.35 -20.02 8.18
CA ILE A 141 6.30 -19.43 7.24
C ILE A 141 5.60 -18.42 6.32
N SER A 142 4.36 -18.70 5.88
CA SER A 142 3.59 -17.77 5.05
C SER A 142 3.31 -16.43 5.78
N GLU A 143 3.01 -16.50 7.07
CA GLU A 143 2.82 -15.31 7.92
C GLU A 143 4.12 -14.52 8.08
N LEU A 144 5.25 -15.21 8.24
CA LEU A 144 6.57 -14.57 8.30
C LEU A 144 6.94 -13.90 6.97
N GLU A 145 6.73 -14.57 5.84
CA GLU A 145 6.99 -14.01 4.51
C GLU A 145 6.09 -12.81 4.22
N ALA A 146 4.82 -12.85 4.63
CA ALA A 146 3.90 -11.71 4.56
C ALA A 146 4.39 -10.53 5.39
N ALA A 147 4.83 -10.77 6.63
CA ALA A 147 5.38 -9.73 7.50
C ALA A 147 6.65 -9.11 6.92
N LEU A 148 7.56 -9.92 6.36
CA LEU A 148 8.78 -9.44 5.71
C LEU A 148 8.48 -8.59 4.47
N ALA A 149 7.55 -9.03 3.62
CA ALA A 149 7.12 -8.26 2.45
C ALA A 149 6.51 -6.91 2.87
N LEU A 150 5.59 -6.92 3.83
CA LEU A 150 4.97 -5.69 4.34
C LEU A 150 6.01 -4.75 4.97
N ALA A 151 6.96 -5.28 5.74
CA ALA A 151 8.05 -4.48 6.32
C ALA A 151 8.94 -3.83 5.25
N ALA A 152 9.18 -4.51 4.13
CA ALA A 152 9.90 -3.94 2.98
C ALA A 152 9.14 -2.76 2.36
N LEU A 153 7.82 -2.89 2.15
CA LEU A 153 6.98 -1.80 1.65
C LEU A 153 6.96 -0.59 2.59
N GLN A 154 6.76 -0.83 3.88
CA GLN A 154 6.78 0.24 4.89
C GLN A 154 8.17 0.90 4.99
N GLY A 155 9.25 0.12 4.88
CA GLY A 155 10.61 0.63 4.81
C GLY A 155 10.81 1.57 3.62
N ALA A 156 10.38 1.15 2.43
CA ALA A 156 10.41 1.98 1.23
C ALA A 156 9.59 3.27 1.40
N GLN A 157 8.38 3.20 1.94
CA GLN A 157 7.54 4.39 2.20
C GLN A 157 8.21 5.36 3.18
N ARG A 158 8.83 4.87 4.26
CA ARG A 158 9.56 5.72 5.21
C ARG A 158 10.76 6.40 4.57
N LEU A 159 11.52 5.68 3.74
CA LEU A 159 12.65 6.26 3.00
C LEU A 159 12.16 7.30 1.98
N TRP A 160 11.04 7.05 1.32
CA TRP A 160 10.42 7.97 0.37
C TRP A 160 9.99 9.28 1.03
N VAL A 161 9.35 9.18 2.21
CA VAL A 161 8.98 10.34 3.04
C VAL A 161 10.22 11.11 3.50
N LYS A 162 11.21 10.42 4.07
CA LYS A 162 12.47 11.03 4.52
C LYS A 162 13.21 11.74 3.37
N GLY A 163 13.18 11.15 2.18
CA GLY A 163 13.76 11.67 0.95
C GLY A 163 12.89 12.71 0.24
N ARG A 164 11.76 13.15 0.83
CA ARG A 164 10.81 14.11 0.24
C ARG A 164 10.39 13.75 -1.18
N GLY A 165 10.12 12.47 -1.39
CA GLY A 165 9.70 11.93 -2.68
C GLY A 165 10.83 11.39 -3.56
N ARG A 166 12.09 11.49 -3.13
CA ARG A 166 13.27 11.07 -3.91
C ARG A 166 14.14 10.05 -3.16
N PRO A 167 14.57 8.96 -3.82
CA PRO A 167 14.16 8.50 -5.16
C PRO A 167 12.67 8.11 -5.18
N VAL A 168 12.09 7.95 -6.38
CA VAL A 168 10.66 7.62 -6.53
C VAL A 168 10.30 6.29 -5.86
N LEU A 169 9.10 6.19 -5.31
CA LEU A 169 8.67 5.04 -4.49
C LEU A 169 8.83 3.68 -5.19
N PRO A 170 8.51 3.52 -6.50
CA PRO A 170 8.70 2.24 -7.19
C PRO A 170 10.15 1.72 -7.12
N VAL A 171 11.14 2.60 -7.18
CA VAL A 171 12.56 2.24 -7.07
C VAL A 171 12.87 1.74 -5.66
N LEU A 172 12.45 2.48 -4.63
CA LEU A 172 12.66 2.09 -3.23
C LEU A 172 11.98 0.76 -2.89
N VAL A 173 10.79 0.53 -3.42
CA VAL A 173 10.06 -0.74 -3.26
C VAL A 173 10.81 -1.89 -3.93
N ASN A 174 11.34 -1.68 -5.14
CA ASN A 174 12.15 -2.69 -5.81
C ASN A 174 13.41 -3.04 -5.02
N GLU A 175 14.14 -2.02 -4.54
CA GLU A 175 15.34 -2.20 -3.73
C GLU A 175 15.03 -2.93 -2.42
N ALA A 176 13.97 -2.53 -1.71
CA ALA A 176 13.57 -3.18 -0.47
C ALA A 176 13.17 -4.64 -0.70
N LEU A 177 12.41 -4.93 -1.76
CA LEU A 177 12.04 -6.30 -2.13
C LEU A 177 13.26 -7.13 -2.52
N ALA A 178 14.21 -6.58 -3.27
CA ALA A 178 15.43 -7.28 -3.66
C ALA A 178 16.25 -7.73 -2.44
N VAL A 179 16.27 -6.93 -1.37
CA VAL A 179 16.95 -7.29 -0.10
C VAL A 179 16.27 -8.46 0.60
N VAL A 180 14.93 -8.50 0.64
CA VAL A 180 14.18 -9.56 1.31
C VAL A 180 13.94 -10.80 0.44
N TRP A 181 14.08 -10.67 -0.89
CA TRP A 181 13.80 -11.73 -1.87
C TRP A 181 14.45 -13.08 -1.56
N PRO A 182 15.72 -13.16 -1.10
CA PRO A 182 16.34 -14.45 -0.76
C PRO A 182 15.62 -15.18 0.38
N ALA A 183 15.05 -14.42 1.33
CA ALA A 183 14.29 -14.94 2.46
C ALA A 183 12.83 -15.27 2.09
N LEU A 184 12.28 -14.58 1.08
CA LEU A 184 10.97 -14.87 0.51
C LEU A 184 11.01 -16.15 -0.35
N TYR A 185 9.92 -16.91 -0.36
CA TYR A 185 9.81 -18.20 -1.05
C TYR A 185 10.85 -19.24 -0.63
N GLY A 186 11.45 -19.06 0.56
CA GLY A 186 12.42 -20.00 1.10
C GLY A 186 11.80 -21.37 1.39
N HIS A 187 10.48 -21.44 1.54
CA HIS A 187 9.75 -22.67 1.81
C HIS A 187 9.17 -23.33 0.55
N ALA A 188 8.67 -22.55 -0.42
CA ALA A 188 8.23 -23.08 -1.72
C ALA A 188 9.37 -23.82 -2.44
N ARG A 189 10.61 -23.32 -2.32
CA ARG A 189 11.82 -23.97 -2.86
C ARG A 189 12.24 -25.27 -2.17
N ARG A 190 11.71 -25.57 -0.97
CA ARG A 190 12.06 -26.79 -0.21
C ARG A 190 11.04 -27.92 -0.37
N HIS A 191 9.88 -27.63 -0.96
CA HIS A 191 8.74 -28.55 -1.03
C HIS A 191 8.14 -28.71 -2.44
N GLY A 192 8.67 -28.01 -3.44
CA GLY A 192 8.47 -28.31 -4.87
C GLY A 192 9.68 -29.03 -5.44
#